data_AF-A0AAX4HB90-F1
#
_entry.id   AF-A0AAX4HB90-F1
#
_cell.length_a   1.000
_cell.length_b   1.000
_cell.length_c   1.000
_cell.angle_alpha   90.00
_cell.angle_beta   90.00
_cell.angle_gamma   90.00
#
_symmetry.space_group_name_H-M   'P 1'
#
loop_
_entity.id
_entity.type
_entity.pdbx_description
1 polymer ?
#
loop_
_entity_poly.entity_id
_entity_poly.type
_entity_poly.pdbx_seq_one_letter_code
_entity_poly.pdbx_strand_id
1 'polypeptide(L)'
;MSHLSFKSTIEPAKLKLIFELAETTSSGLSPKEYSLFWSKKLVSFILSGRYGRGFYLEDKSGDIVAGLVVSHHRAMYKEPPKGISAIPDPTAFGVNSILGLRVSHLYVKEGANEKEIVERLLGKAISAVEEELLKRELSKSSDKNDSFKQMVTDTSGKVDSTLANYYLSKKYFWFTHSSTVKELEPFGFKSSPLEGYRIPEPYLKSETVSLVLKLLELDSKLGTGKSLKLLDVKNNNDKDLIRVIMQEIELETVSQLNKSTYHSELSGGIRSSLSLTNVDTAISAAKLGSFNELTAISEQMAATSIGLSKQGSDDSVRRRSSTAFLVGVPRFSLLPDFSYLENGYEYEQLVAEKTASLGKDVASIQGAILTNELQRKSFYILWKILPGNTFQIIGMGELKTDGGFGSFGNDGSRGGDPFTRRRGSSFTGINEMGGFNFQDLDILISTAIYIANKKLVDAPVFVLLNDLPMSIPTPLLHDFFQTYMVKRLNGENEETTKESEIEYVPDFALYKLIPMLRKFGSLSISFEIDWIRNSVMQY
;
A
#
# COMPACT_ATOMS: atom_id res chain seq x y z
N MET A 1 -25.83 4.97 -34.79
CA MET A 1 -24.81 4.37 -33.92
C MET A 1 -23.45 4.57 -34.55
N SER A 2 -22.55 5.32 -33.91
CA SER A 2 -21.22 5.64 -34.46
C SER A 2 -20.32 4.40 -34.43
N HIS A 3 -19.64 4.12 -35.54
CA HIS A 3 -18.75 2.97 -35.67
C HIS A 3 -17.42 3.28 -34.98
N LEU A 4 -17.28 2.91 -33.70
CA LEU A 4 -16.05 3.13 -32.93
C LEU A 4 -14.99 2.07 -33.24
N SER A 5 -13.78 2.49 -33.62
CA SER A 5 -12.65 1.59 -33.87
C SER A 5 -11.76 1.46 -32.64
N PHE A 6 -11.42 0.24 -32.23
CA PHE A 6 -10.51 -0.02 -31.11
C PHE A 6 -9.08 -0.12 -31.61
N LYS A 7 -8.17 0.63 -30.97
CA LYS A 7 -6.76 0.70 -31.35
C LYS A 7 -5.87 0.71 -30.10
N SER A 8 -4.60 0.44 -30.32
CA SER A 8 -3.56 0.53 -29.30
C SER A 8 -2.32 1.22 -29.86
N THR A 9 -1.50 1.82 -28.99
CA THR A 9 -0.33 2.59 -29.42
C THR A 9 0.76 2.62 -28.36
N ILE A 10 2.00 2.78 -28.84
CA ILE A 10 3.18 3.16 -28.07
C ILE A 10 3.81 4.45 -28.62
N GLU A 11 3.18 5.07 -29.63
CA GLU A 11 3.70 6.24 -30.32
C GLU A 11 3.57 7.48 -29.44
N PRO A 12 4.65 8.25 -29.22
CA PRO A 12 4.64 9.40 -28.32
C PRO A 12 3.53 10.43 -28.62
N ALA A 13 3.26 10.69 -29.91
CA ALA A 13 2.25 11.66 -30.33
C ALA A 13 0.82 11.24 -29.91
N LYS A 14 0.46 9.97 -30.12
CA LYS A 14 -0.85 9.45 -29.73
C LYS A 14 -0.97 9.27 -28.22
N LEU A 15 0.10 8.84 -27.54
CA LEU A 15 0.14 8.77 -26.08
C LEU A 15 -0.10 10.16 -25.45
N LYS A 16 0.54 11.20 -26.01
CA LYS A 16 0.31 12.58 -25.57
C LYS A 16 -1.17 12.97 -25.69
N LEU A 17 -1.83 12.67 -26.82
CA LEU A 17 -3.27 12.94 -26.97
C LEU A 17 -4.12 12.20 -25.93
N ILE A 18 -3.81 10.93 -25.63
CA ILE A 18 -4.52 10.17 -24.59
C ILE A 18 -4.37 10.83 -23.23
N PHE A 19 -3.15 11.22 -22.83
CA PHE A 19 -2.93 11.89 -21.55
C PHE A 19 -3.52 13.29 -21.50
N GLU A 20 -3.54 14.02 -22.62
CA GLU A 20 -4.15 15.36 -22.70
C GLU A 20 -5.65 15.29 -22.48
N LEU A 21 -6.31 14.27 -23.03
CA LEU A 21 -7.73 14.03 -22.84
C LEU A 21 -8.05 13.47 -21.45
N ALA A 22 -7.14 12.70 -20.86
CA ALA A 22 -7.31 12.13 -19.53
C ALA A 22 -6.96 13.11 -18.39
N GLU A 23 -6.42 14.28 -18.70
CA GLU A 23 -6.14 15.29 -17.68
C GLU A 23 -7.44 15.78 -17.05
N THR A 24 -7.48 15.73 -15.73
CA THR A 24 -8.56 16.32 -14.94
C THR A 24 -8.08 17.67 -14.44
N THR A 25 -8.94 18.69 -14.48
CA THR A 25 -8.69 20.08 -14.05
C THR A 25 -8.07 20.25 -12.66
N SER A 26 -8.01 19.19 -11.86
CA SER A 26 -7.37 19.10 -10.54
C SER A 26 -5.85 18.83 -10.56
N SER A 27 -5.19 18.78 -11.72
CA SER A 27 -3.77 18.41 -11.83
C SER A 27 -2.80 19.54 -11.47
N GLY A 28 -3.26 20.79 -11.51
CA GLY A 28 -2.43 21.98 -11.31
C GLY A 28 -1.61 22.40 -12.53
N LEU A 29 -1.61 21.61 -13.62
CA LEU A 29 -0.96 21.94 -14.89
C LEU A 29 -2.01 22.12 -16.00
N SER A 30 -1.61 22.75 -17.12
CA SER A 30 -2.44 22.69 -18.32
C SER A 30 -2.46 21.26 -18.91
N PRO A 31 -3.54 20.84 -19.59
CA PRO A 31 -3.61 19.52 -20.24
C PRO A 31 -2.41 19.18 -21.14
N LYS A 32 -1.86 20.20 -21.81
CA LYS A 32 -0.69 20.06 -22.68
C LYS A 32 0.62 19.80 -21.93
N GLU A 33 0.79 20.41 -20.76
CA GLU A 33 1.97 20.23 -19.91
C GLU A 33 1.89 18.88 -19.19
N TYR A 34 0.72 18.56 -18.65
CA TYR A 34 0.43 17.26 -18.06
C TYR A 34 0.72 16.13 -19.05
N SER A 35 0.19 16.24 -20.27
CA SER A 35 0.36 15.22 -21.29
C SER A 35 1.79 15.07 -21.76
N LEU A 36 2.53 16.18 -21.87
CA LEU A 36 3.94 16.15 -22.23
C LEU A 36 4.77 15.43 -21.15
N PHE A 37 4.51 15.71 -19.87
CA PHE A 37 5.21 15.08 -18.76
C PHE A 37 4.95 13.57 -18.73
N TRP A 38 3.69 13.15 -18.63
CA TRP A 38 3.35 11.73 -18.46
C TRP A 38 3.62 10.88 -19.71
N SER A 39 3.44 11.43 -20.92
CA SER A 39 3.83 10.72 -22.15
C SER A 39 5.34 10.48 -22.21
N LYS A 40 6.17 11.46 -21.84
CA LYS A 40 7.63 11.30 -21.77
C LYS A 40 8.03 10.24 -20.73
N LYS A 41 7.41 10.26 -19.55
CA LYS A 41 7.66 9.25 -18.50
C LYS A 41 7.25 7.84 -18.95
N LEU A 42 6.10 7.69 -19.59
CA LEU A 42 5.66 6.40 -20.14
C LEU A 42 6.58 5.91 -21.26
N VAL A 43 7.02 6.79 -22.17
CA VAL A 43 7.98 6.41 -23.23
C VAL A 43 9.32 5.97 -22.62
N SER A 44 9.83 6.70 -21.64
CA SER A 44 11.04 6.29 -20.90
C SER A 44 10.86 4.93 -20.22
N PHE A 45 9.69 4.69 -19.64
CA PHE A 45 9.34 3.41 -19.03
C PHE A 45 9.35 2.27 -20.07
N ILE A 46 8.79 2.49 -21.26
CA ILE A 46 8.80 1.52 -22.37
C ILE A 46 10.23 1.25 -22.86
N LEU A 47 11.03 2.31 -23.04
CA LEU A 47 12.43 2.20 -23.48
C LEU A 47 13.32 1.47 -22.47
N SER A 48 12.96 1.47 -21.18
CA SER A 48 13.63 0.67 -20.15
C SER A 48 13.31 -0.83 -20.21
N GLY A 49 12.56 -1.28 -21.23
CA GLY A 49 12.19 -2.69 -21.43
C GLY A 49 10.93 -3.11 -20.67
N ARG A 50 10.20 -2.16 -20.07
CA ARG A 50 8.97 -2.44 -19.33
C ARG A 50 7.75 -2.29 -20.25
N TYR A 51 6.67 -2.99 -19.93
CA TYR A 51 5.44 -2.91 -20.72
C TYR A 51 4.64 -1.67 -20.37
N GLY A 52 4.38 -0.84 -21.37
CA GLY A 52 3.44 0.28 -21.29
C GLY A 52 2.75 0.44 -22.64
N ARG A 53 1.41 0.59 -22.66
CA ARG A 53 0.64 0.76 -23.90
C ARG A 53 -0.61 1.59 -23.66
N GLY A 54 -0.89 2.52 -24.56
CA GLY A 54 -2.16 3.24 -24.61
C GLY A 54 -3.18 2.47 -25.44
N PHE A 55 -4.41 2.39 -24.96
CA PHE A 55 -5.56 1.82 -25.67
C PHE A 55 -6.64 2.88 -25.81
N TYR A 56 -7.31 2.94 -26.95
CA TYR A 56 -8.29 3.99 -27.22
C TYR A 56 -9.34 3.59 -28.25
N LEU A 57 -10.47 4.30 -28.22
CA LEU A 57 -11.53 4.22 -29.21
C LEU A 57 -11.53 5.48 -30.08
N GLU A 58 -11.44 5.32 -31.39
CA GLU A 58 -11.58 6.40 -32.37
C GLU A 58 -12.96 6.36 -33.05
N ASP A 59 -13.57 7.53 -33.25
CA ASP A 59 -14.76 7.67 -34.08
C ASP A 59 -14.42 7.67 -35.59
N LYS A 60 -15.44 7.89 -36.43
CA LYS A 60 -15.25 7.93 -37.89
C LYS A 60 -14.47 9.16 -38.37
N SER A 61 -14.42 10.22 -37.57
CA SER A 61 -13.66 11.45 -37.84
C SER A 61 -12.18 11.29 -37.51
N GLY A 62 -11.84 10.24 -36.75
CA GLY A 62 -10.48 9.98 -36.25
C GLY A 62 -10.23 10.57 -34.86
N ASP A 63 -11.27 11.10 -34.20
CA ASP A 63 -11.17 11.68 -32.87
C ASP A 63 -11.23 10.58 -31.80
N ILE A 64 -10.40 10.72 -30.77
CA ILE A 64 -10.39 9.81 -29.63
C ILE A 64 -11.61 10.12 -28.74
N VAL A 65 -12.49 9.12 -28.60
CA VAL A 65 -13.71 9.20 -27.78
C VAL A 65 -13.47 8.67 -26.37
N ALA A 66 -12.54 7.73 -26.21
CA ALA A 66 -12.12 7.21 -24.92
C ALA A 66 -10.70 6.65 -24.98
N GLY A 67 -9.98 6.69 -23.87
CA GLY A 67 -8.61 6.21 -23.77
C GLY A 67 -8.27 5.69 -22.38
N LEU A 68 -7.28 4.78 -22.30
CA LEU A 68 -6.66 4.31 -21.06
C LEU A 68 -5.21 3.89 -21.32
N VAL A 69 -4.43 3.78 -20.24
CA VAL A 69 -3.05 3.28 -20.28
C VAL A 69 -2.91 2.04 -19.41
N VAL A 70 -2.31 0.99 -19.98
CA VAL A 70 -1.91 -0.23 -19.26
C VAL A 70 -0.40 -0.26 -19.06
N SER A 71 0.05 -0.58 -17.85
CA SER A 71 1.47 -0.75 -17.52
C SER A 71 1.72 -1.95 -16.60
N HIS A 72 2.89 -2.58 -16.70
CA HIS A 72 3.25 -3.71 -15.83
C HIS A 72 4.14 -3.27 -14.67
N HIS A 73 3.78 -3.69 -13.46
CA HIS A 73 4.47 -3.38 -12.22
C HIS A 73 4.93 -4.65 -11.52
N ARG A 74 6.03 -4.56 -10.77
CA ARG A 74 6.54 -5.67 -9.98
C ARG A 74 5.58 -5.93 -8.81
N ALA A 75 5.24 -7.18 -8.61
CA ALA A 75 4.40 -7.62 -7.51
C ALA A 75 4.89 -8.94 -6.95
N MET A 76 4.38 -9.31 -5.79
CA MET A 76 4.68 -10.56 -5.12
C MET A 76 3.38 -11.25 -4.71
N TYR A 77 3.40 -12.58 -4.77
CA TYR A 77 2.25 -13.42 -4.46
C TYR A 77 2.69 -14.63 -3.64
N LYS A 78 1.90 -14.96 -2.61
CA LYS A 78 2.10 -16.17 -1.82
C LYS A 78 0.82 -17.00 -1.86
N GLU A 79 0.96 -18.25 -2.28
CA GLU A 79 -0.12 -19.23 -2.13
C GLU A 79 -0.31 -19.61 -0.66
N PRO A 80 -1.55 -19.89 -0.26
CA PRO A 80 -1.79 -20.40 1.08
C PRO A 80 -1.16 -21.79 1.24
N PRO A 81 -0.67 -22.12 2.45
CA PRO A 81 -0.15 -23.45 2.71
C PRO A 81 -1.24 -24.49 2.46
N LYS A 82 -0.97 -25.45 1.56
CA LYS A 82 -1.83 -26.62 1.39
C LYS A 82 -1.67 -27.51 2.64
N GLY A 83 -2.77 -28.06 3.15
CA GLY A 83 -2.76 -28.87 4.38
C GLY A 83 -1.85 -30.10 4.31
N ILE A 84 -1.58 -30.73 5.46
CA ILE A 84 -0.63 -31.85 5.67
C ILE A 84 -0.86 -33.05 4.73
N SER A 85 -2.07 -33.21 4.17
CA SER A 85 -2.43 -34.30 3.26
C SER A 85 -2.22 -34.01 1.76
N ALA A 86 -1.77 -32.81 1.39
CA ALA A 86 -1.49 -32.46 0.00
C ALA A 86 -0.02 -32.73 -0.33
N ILE A 87 0.24 -33.18 -1.57
CA ILE A 87 1.60 -33.28 -2.11
C ILE A 87 2.26 -31.90 -1.94
N PRO A 88 3.45 -31.82 -1.30
CA PRO A 88 4.14 -30.55 -1.13
C PRO A 88 4.40 -29.94 -2.50
N ASP A 89 3.82 -28.78 -2.73
CA ASP A 89 3.97 -28.01 -3.96
C ASP A 89 5.15 -27.04 -3.76
N PRO A 90 6.28 -27.21 -4.46
CA PRO A 90 7.42 -26.30 -4.35
C PRO A 90 7.05 -24.85 -4.69
N THR A 91 6.00 -24.63 -5.49
CA THR A 91 5.50 -23.28 -5.83
C THR A 91 4.70 -22.64 -4.70
N ALA A 92 4.26 -23.42 -3.71
CA ALA A 92 3.65 -22.94 -2.47
C ALA A 92 4.70 -22.57 -1.40
N PHE A 93 5.98 -22.89 -1.63
CA PHE A 93 7.06 -22.54 -0.71
C PHE A 93 7.62 -21.15 -1.04
N GLY A 94 7.54 -20.24 -0.08
CA GLY A 94 8.06 -18.88 -0.22
C GLY A 94 7.10 -17.90 -0.90
N VAL A 95 7.66 -16.84 -1.46
CA VAL A 95 6.95 -15.74 -2.12
C VAL A 95 7.36 -15.71 -3.59
N ASN A 96 6.40 -15.75 -4.50
CA ASN A 96 6.63 -15.75 -5.93
C ASN A 96 6.60 -14.33 -6.49
N SER A 97 7.57 -14.00 -7.35
CA SER A 97 7.51 -12.77 -8.15
C SER A 97 6.48 -12.90 -9.26
N ILE A 98 5.61 -11.90 -9.35
CA ILE A 98 4.48 -11.84 -10.28
C ILE A 98 4.38 -10.44 -10.89
N LEU A 99 3.42 -10.24 -11.79
CA LEU A 99 3.19 -8.95 -12.43
C LEU A 99 1.82 -8.37 -12.06
N GLY A 100 1.84 -7.12 -11.58
CA GLY A 100 0.66 -6.28 -11.45
C GLY A 100 0.37 -5.58 -12.79
N LEU A 101 -0.84 -5.72 -13.31
CA LEU A 101 -1.32 -5.12 -14.54
C LEU A 101 -2.13 -3.87 -14.18
N ARG A 102 -1.50 -2.70 -14.26
CA ARG A 102 -2.14 -1.45 -13.87
C ARG A 102 -2.99 -0.90 -15.01
N VAL A 103 -4.24 -0.58 -14.72
CA VAL A 103 -5.07 0.33 -15.55
C VAL A 103 -4.95 1.74 -14.96
N SER A 104 -4.73 2.74 -15.82
CA SER A 104 -4.61 4.14 -15.41
C SER A 104 -5.11 5.09 -16.49
N HIS A 105 -5.40 6.34 -16.12
CA HIS A 105 -5.77 7.42 -17.04
C HIS A 105 -6.97 7.05 -17.95
N LEU A 106 -7.98 6.39 -17.36
CA LEU A 106 -9.23 6.11 -18.05
C LEU A 106 -9.99 7.42 -18.26
N TYR A 107 -10.33 7.72 -19.50
CA TYR A 107 -11.13 8.88 -19.87
C TYR A 107 -12.21 8.49 -20.87
N VAL A 108 -13.36 9.15 -20.74
CA VAL A 108 -14.44 9.10 -21.71
C VAL A 108 -14.89 10.53 -22.03
N LYS A 109 -15.09 10.81 -23.32
CA LYS A 109 -15.56 12.10 -23.81
C LYS A 109 -16.95 12.44 -23.29
N GLU A 110 -17.12 13.68 -22.85
CA GLU A 110 -18.39 14.21 -22.36
C GLU A 110 -19.50 14.09 -23.41
N GLY A 111 -20.71 13.74 -22.96
CA GLY A 111 -21.89 13.53 -23.81
C GLY A 111 -21.94 12.17 -24.50
N ALA A 112 -20.94 11.30 -24.29
CA ALA A 112 -20.95 9.93 -24.77
C ALA A 112 -21.56 8.97 -23.72
N ASN A 113 -22.13 7.84 -24.16
CA ASN A 113 -22.67 6.82 -23.24
C ASN A 113 -21.53 6.14 -22.48
N GLU A 114 -21.15 6.71 -21.34
CA GLU A 114 -19.97 6.35 -20.56
C GLU A 114 -19.87 4.86 -20.29
N LYS A 115 -20.96 4.26 -19.77
CA LYS A 115 -20.99 2.84 -19.41
C LYS A 115 -20.67 1.93 -20.59
N GLU A 116 -21.31 2.15 -21.74
CA GLU A 116 -21.11 1.35 -22.96
C GLU A 116 -19.69 1.51 -23.52
N ILE A 117 -19.16 2.73 -23.45
CA ILE A 117 -17.84 3.07 -23.97
C ILE A 117 -16.73 2.49 -23.10
N VAL A 118 -16.86 2.60 -21.77
CA VAL A 118 -15.96 1.96 -20.81
C VAL A 118 -16.00 0.45 -21.00
N GLU A 119 -17.18 -0.15 -21.14
CA GLU A 119 -17.32 -1.58 -21.39
C GLU A 119 -16.57 -2.05 -22.63
N ARG A 120 -16.74 -1.31 -23.73
CA ARG A 120 -16.06 -1.61 -24.98
C ARG A 120 -14.56 -1.38 -24.92
N LEU A 121 -14.09 -0.31 -24.28
CA LEU A 121 -12.67 0.03 -24.21
C LEU A 121 -11.94 -0.88 -23.22
N LEU A 122 -12.38 -0.93 -21.97
CA LEU A 122 -11.74 -1.68 -20.90
C LEU A 122 -11.81 -3.18 -21.17
N GLY A 123 -12.97 -3.69 -21.59
CA GLY A 123 -13.11 -5.10 -21.96
C GLY A 123 -12.14 -5.52 -23.06
N LYS A 124 -12.05 -4.74 -24.15
CA LYS A 124 -11.11 -5.04 -25.25
C LYS A 124 -9.65 -4.87 -24.86
N ALA A 125 -9.31 -3.88 -24.03
CA ALA A 125 -7.94 -3.69 -23.55
C ALA A 125 -7.50 -4.86 -22.68
N ILE A 126 -8.35 -5.30 -21.74
CA ILE A 126 -8.10 -6.48 -20.91
C ILE A 126 -7.92 -7.71 -21.80
N SER A 127 -8.86 -8.01 -22.69
CA SER A 127 -8.76 -9.19 -23.57
C SER A 127 -7.49 -9.17 -24.42
N ALA A 128 -7.12 -8.03 -25.00
CA ALA A 128 -5.92 -7.90 -25.82
C ALA A 128 -4.64 -8.17 -25.01
N VAL A 129 -4.55 -7.65 -23.78
CA VAL A 129 -3.39 -7.85 -22.89
C VAL A 129 -3.34 -9.29 -22.37
N GLU A 130 -4.46 -9.87 -21.96
CA GLU A 130 -4.52 -11.26 -21.49
C GLU A 130 -4.15 -12.25 -22.61
N GLU A 131 -4.60 -12.02 -23.85
CA GLU A 131 -4.23 -12.84 -25.00
C GLU A 131 -2.74 -12.71 -25.35
N GLU A 132 -2.18 -11.50 -25.28
CA GLU A 132 -0.74 -11.25 -25.47
C GLU A 132 0.10 -11.99 -24.42
N LEU A 133 -0.31 -11.93 -23.14
CA LEU A 133 0.36 -12.61 -22.04
C LEU A 133 0.26 -14.13 -22.16
N LEU A 134 -0.90 -14.67 -22.53
CA LEU A 134 -1.07 -16.10 -22.77
C LEU A 134 -0.15 -16.58 -23.89
N LYS A 135 -0.13 -15.89 -25.04
CA LYS A 135 0.78 -16.23 -26.16
C LYS A 135 2.24 -16.18 -25.73
N ARG A 136 2.63 -15.17 -24.94
CA ARG A 136 3.98 -15.02 -24.41
C ARG A 136 4.35 -16.19 -23.48
N GLU A 137 3.49 -16.56 -22.53
CA GLU A 137 3.75 -17.67 -21.60
C GLU A 137 3.80 -19.02 -22.33
N LEU A 138 2.93 -19.25 -23.32
CA LEU A 138 2.98 -20.44 -24.17
C LEU A 138 4.28 -20.52 -24.97
N SER A 139 4.74 -19.40 -25.54
CA SER A 139 5.99 -19.36 -26.32
C SER A 139 7.26 -19.57 -25.49
N LYS A 140 7.23 -19.19 -24.20
CA LYS A 140 8.34 -19.40 -23.26
C LYS A 140 8.36 -20.80 -22.67
N SER A 141 7.24 -21.53 -22.75
CA SER A 141 7.11 -22.85 -22.16
C SER A 141 7.92 -23.88 -22.95
N SER A 142 8.68 -24.73 -22.25
CA SER A 142 9.39 -25.84 -22.88
C SER A 142 8.43 -26.90 -23.42
N ASP A 143 8.88 -27.75 -24.35
CA ASP A 143 8.06 -28.87 -24.85
C ASP A 143 8.09 -30.12 -23.94
N LYS A 144 8.59 -30.01 -22.70
CA LYS A 144 8.57 -31.10 -21.71
C LYS A 144 7.15 -31.41 -21.24
N ASN A 145 6.88 -32.67 -20.87
CA ASN A 145 5.55 -33.14 -20.46
C ASN A 145 4.97 -32.43 -19.23
N ASP A 146 5.81 -31.86 -18.38
CA ASP A 146 5.47 -31.09 -17.18
C ASP A 146 5.39 -29.58 -17.43
N SER A 147 5.44 -29.14 -18.69
CA SER A 147 5.42 -27.73 -19.03
C SER A 147 4.03 -27.12 -18.98
N PHE A 148 3.96 -25.81 -18.71
CA PHE A 148 2.71 -25.04 -18.78
C PHE A 148 1.96 -25.27 -20.09
N LYS A 149 2.67 -25.26 -21.24
CA LYS A 149 2.06 -25.47 -22.56
C LYS A 149 1.37 -26.84 -22.64
N GLN A 150 2.05 -27.92 -22.26
CA GLN A 150 1.45 -29.27 -22.28
C GLN A 150 0.30 -29.41 -21.27
N MET A 151 0.37 -28.74 -20.13
CA MET A 151 -0.70 -28.77 -19.13
C MET A 151 -1.98 -28.09 -19.60
N VAL A 152 -1.88 -27.02 -20.40
CA VAL A 152 -3.04 -26.22 -20.82
C VAL A 152 -3.50 -26.50 -22.25
N THR A 153 -2.75 -27.29 -23.03
CA THR A 153 -3.18 -27.70 -24.38
C THR A 153 -3.75 -29.10 -24.38
N ASP A 154 -4.89 -29.29 -25.03
CA ASP A 154 -5.46 -30.61 -25.28
C ASP A 154 -4.66 -31.39 -26.35
N THR A 155 -5.01 -32.66 -26.55
CA THR A 155 -4.38 -33.54 -27.56
C THR A 155 -4.58 -33.05 -29.00
N SER A 156 -5.48 -32.07 -29.24
CA SER A 156 -5.71 -31.43 -30.53
C SER A 156 -4.92 -30.12 -30.70
N GLY A 157 -4.13 -29.71 -29.69
CA GLY A 157 -3.35 -28.49 -29.68
C GLY A 157 -4.15 -27.23 -29.34
N LYS A 158 -5.40 -27.35 -28.88
CA LYS A 158 -6.21 -26.23 -28.43
C LYS A 158 -5.93 -25.92 -26.96
N VAL A 159 -5.87 -24.63 -26.64
CA VAL A 159 -5.64 -24.16 -25.27
C VAL A 159 -6.95 -24.20 -24.49
N ASP A 160 -6.98 -24.91 -23.37
CA ASP A 160 -8.02 -24.80 -22.35
C ASP A 160 -7.87 -23.46 -21.63
N SER A 161 -8.76 -22.53 -21.94
CA SER A 161 -8.77 -21.19 -21.36
C SER A 161 -9.03 -21.21 -19.85
N THR A 162 -9.80 -22.17 -19.34
CA THR A 162 -10.11 -22.27 -17.90
C THR A 162 -8.86 -22.66 -17.13
N LEU A 163 -8.14 -23.66 -17.61
CA LEU A 163 -6.92 -24.13 -16.98
C LEU A 163 -5.77 -23.14 -17.14
N ALA A 164 -5.64 -22.50 -18.31
CA ALA A 164 -4.69 -21.42 -18.53
C ALA A 164 -4.95 -20.25 -17.56
N ASN A 165 -6.21 -19.81 -17.42
CA ASN A 165 -6.58 -18.75 -16.48
C ASN A 165 -6.28 -19.15 -15.03
N TYR A 166 -6.50 -20.41 -14.65
CA TYR A 166 -6.14 -20.89 -13.31
C TYR A 166 -4.65 -20.68 -12.98
N TYR A 167 -3.74 -21.07 -13.88
CA TYR A 167 -2.30 -20.89 -13.66
C TYR A 167 -1.86 -19.43 -13.79
N LEU A 168 -2.35 -18.70 -14.81
CA LEU A 168 -1.97 -17.31 -15.04
C LEU A 168 -2.49 -16.37 -13.96
N SER A 169 -3.61 -16.70 -13.32
CA SER A 169 -4.13 -15.98 -12.16
C SER A 169 -3.28 -16.04 -10.90
N LYS A 170 -2.22 -16.87 -10.91
CA LYS A 170 -1.19 -16.92 -9.86
C LYS A 170 0.07 -16.13 -10.25
N LYS A 171 0.14 -15.63 -11.49
CA LYS A 171 1.27 -14.86 -12.05
C LYS A 171 0.92 -13.42 -12.40
N TYR A 172 -0.36 -13.13 -12.58
CA TYR A 172 -0.86 -11.86 -13.07
C TYR A 172 -2.08 -11.42 -12.28
N PHE A 173 -2.07 -10.17 -11.81
CA PHE A 173 -3.22 -9.54 -11.17
C PHE A 173 -3.44 -8.16 -11.76
N TRP A 174 -4.66 -7.86 -12.12
CA TRP A 174 -5.06 -6.52 -12.53
C TRP A 174 -5.25 -5.65 -11.30
N PHE A 175 -4.79 -4.42 -11.36
CA PHE A 175 -5.04 -3.45 -10.31
C PHE A 175 -5.30 -2.06 -10.90
N THR A 176 -6.04 -1.26 -10.16
CA THR A 176 -6.27 0.15 -10.48
C THR A 176 -6.54 0.91 -9.19
N HIS A 177 -6.51 2.24 -9.27
CA HIS A 177 -7.10 3.08 -8.26
C HIS A 177 -8.29 3.80 -8.90
N SER A 178 -9.46 3.62 -8.32
CA SER A 178 -10.69 4.23 -8.82
C SER A 178 -11.14 5.36 -7.91
N SER A 179 -11.83 6.33 -8.50
CA SER A 179 -12.63 7.33 -7.78
C SER A 179 -14.02 6.81 -7.42
N THR A 180 -14.52 5.77 -8.11
CA THR A 180 -15.84 5.18 -7.91
C THR A 180 -15.79 3.64 -8.01
N VAL A 181 -16.45 2.94 -7.07
CA VAL A 181 -16.49 1.46 -7.05
C VAL A 181 -17.34 0.91 -8.21
N LYS A 182 -18.48 1.56 -8.48
CA LYS A 182 -19.57 1.03 -9.32
C LYS A 182 -19.21 0.86 -10.79
N GLU A 183 -18.19 1.56 -11.28
CA GLU A 183 -17.83 1.55 -12.70
C GLU A 183 -17.01 0.31 -13.08
N LEU A 184 -16.22 -0.24 -12.15
CA LEU A 184 -15.22 -1.27 -12.46
C LEU A 184 -15.59 -2.68 -11.96
N GLU A 185 -16.51 -2.80 -11.00
CA GLU A 185 -17.02 -4.09 -10.51
C GLU A 185 -17.56 -5.02 -11.62
N PRO A 186 -18.31 -4.55 -12.64
CA PRO A 186 -18.77 -5.42 -13.74
C PRO A 186 -17.64 -6.09 -14.52
N PHE A 187 -16.42 -5.55 -14.44
CA PHE A 187 -15.24 -6.11 -15.08
C PHE A 187 -14.45 -7.05 -14.16
N GLY A 188 -14.96 -7.35 -12.96
CA GLY A 188 -14.32 -8.23 -11.98
C GLY A 188 -13.32 -7.54 -11.06
N PHE A 189 -13.28 -6.20 -11.05
CA PHE A 189 -12.50 -5.45 -10.06
C PHE A 189 -13.23 -5.44 -8.73
N LYS A 190 -12.60 -6.02 -7.71
CA LYS A 190 -13.05 -6.02 -6.33
C LYS A 190 -12.36 -4.87 -5.59
N SER A 191 -13.13 -4.03 -4.90
CA SER A 191 -12.58 -3.00 -4.01
C SER A 191 -11.81 -3.65 -2.86
N SER A 192 -10.69 -3.04 -2.49
CA SER A 192 -9.88 -3.42 -1.35
C SER A 192 -9.80 -2.21 -0.42
N PRO A 193 -10.79 -2.00 0.48
CA PRO A 193 -10.89 -0.76 1.25
C PRO A 193 -9.61 -0.48 2.02
N LEU A 194 -9.27 0.80 2.11
CA LEU A 194 -8.14 1.31 2.87
C LEU A 194 -8.64 1.86 4.19
N GLU A 195 -7.93 1.53 5.25
CA GLU A 195 -8.17 2.01 6.61
C GLU A 195 -7.02 2.91 7.07
N GLY A 196 -7.32 3.88 7.91
CA GLY A 196 -6.32 4.80 8.45
C GLY A 196 -6.91 6.02 9.15
N TYR A 197 -6.17 7.12 9.11
CA TYR A 197 -6.47 8.34 9.83
C TYR A 197 -6.39 9.55 8.92
N ARG A 198 -7.30 10.50 9.13
CA ARG A 198 -7.26 11.84 8.55
C ARG A 198 -6.95 12.83 9.67
N ILE A 199 -5.81 13.48 9.55
CA ILE A 199 -5.36 14.50 10.49
C ILE A 199 -5.72 15.87 9.93
N PRO A 200 -6.55 16.67 10.62
CA PRO A 200 -6.93 17.99 10.16
C PRO A 200 -5.80 19.01 10.34
N GLU A 201 -5.85 20.10 9.57
CA GLU A 201 -4.87 21.20 9.57
C GLU A 201 -4.55 21.86 10.94
N PRO A 202 -5.50 22.02 11.90
CA PRO A 202 -5.26 22.75 13.16
C PRO A 202 -4.17 22.19 14.08
N TYR A 203 -3.50 21.10 13.69
CA TYR A 203 -2.41 20.46 14.42
C TYR A 203 -1.14 21.34 14.57
N LEU A 204 -1.07 22.52 13.92
CA LEU A 204 0.06 23.45 14.00
C LEU A 204 0.27 24.14 15.35
N LYS A 205 -0.72 24.12 16.27
CA LYS A 205 -0.64 24.85 17.54
C LYS A 205 -0.05 24.03 18.71
N SER A 206 0.35 22.77 18.47
CA SER A 206 0.86 21.90 19.54
C SER A 206 2.30 22.25 19.95
N GLU A 207 2.66 21.94 21.20
CA GLU A 207 4.04 22.06 21.71
C GLU A 207 5.06 21.30 20.83
N THR A 208 4.63 20.21 20.18
CA THR A 208 5.48 19.39 19.32
C THR A 208 5.89 20.13 18.05
N VAL A 209 5.03 20.98 17.47
CA VAL A 209 5.41 21.77 16.28
C VAL A 209 6.48 22.82 16.64
N SER A 210 6.41 23.39 17.84
CA SER A 210 7.48 24.26 18.36
C SER A 210 8.80 23.50 18.55
N LEU A 211 8.75 22.22 18.95
CA LEU A 211 9.92 21.35 19.00
C LEU A 211 10.47 21.02 17.60
N VAL A 212 9.60 20.73 16.63
CA VAL A 212 9.98 20.49 15.24
C VAL A 212 10.70 21.71 14.65
N LEU A 213 10.12 22.91 14.79
CA LEU A 213 10.76 24.15 14.33
C LEU A 213 12.14 24.34 14.95
N LYS A 214 12.24 24.14 16.27
CA LYS A 214 13.51 24.18 16.99
C LYS A 214 14.53 23.17 16.47
N LEU A 215 14.11 21.94 16.16
CA LEU A 215 14.98 20.89 15.60
C LEU A 215 15.41 21.17 14.15
N LEU A 216 14.61 21.94 13.39
CA LEU A 216 14.92 22.34 12.01
C LEU A 216 15.79 23.61 11.96
N GLU A 217 15.62 24.54 12.91
CA GLU A 217 16.34 25.83 12.95
C GLU A 217 17.72 25.73 13.64
N LEU A 218 17.91 24.79 14.55
CA LEU A 218 19.16 24.66 15.30
C LEU A 218 20.05 23.57 14.72
N ASP A 219 21.24 23.97 14.28
CA ASP A 219 22.40 23.09 14.14
C ASP A 219 22.66 22.39 15.48
N SER A 220 22.13 21.18 15.66
CA SER A 220 22.50 20.12 16.63
C SER A 220 22.64 20.46 18.14
N LYS A 221 22.37 21.69 18.60
CA LYS A 221 22.73 22.16 19.96
C LYS A 221 21.60 22.24 20.97
N LEU A 222 20.38 21.85 20.62
CA LEU A 222 19.38 21.53 21.64
C LEU A 222 19.82 20.24 22.32
N GLY A 223 20.18 20.29 23.60
CA GLY A 223 20.59 19.13 24.41
C GLY A 223 19.49 18.08 24.62
N THR A 224 18.59 17.89 23.65
CA THR A 224 17.53 16.89 23.61
C THR A 224 18.03 15.52 23.12
N GLY A 225 19.25 15.45 22.56
CA GLY A 225 19.81 14.21 21.99
C GLY A 225 19.05 13.71 20.76
N LYS A 226 18.33 14.59 20.06
CA LYS A 226 17.59 14.28 18.83
C LYS A 226 17.94 15.29 17.75
N SER A 227 18.10 14.82 16.52
CA SER A 227 18.30 15.68 15.34
C SER A 227 17.30 15.33 14.24
N LEU A 228 16.75 16.35 13.58
CA LEU A 228 15.79 16.19 12.49
C LEU A 228 16.41 16.69 11.18
N LYS A 229 16.42 15.84 10.16
CA LYS A 229 16.91 16.17 8.82
C LYS A 229 15.78 16.04 7.81
N LEU A 230 15.51 17.09 7.04
CA LEU A 230 14.60 17.01 5.88
C LEU A 230 15.31 16.35 4.69
N LEU A 231 14.56 15.57 3.91
CA LEU A 231 15.05 14.89 2.72
C LEU A 231 14.66 15.68 1.47
N ASP A 232 15.64 16.33 0.85
CA ASP A 232 15.44 17.12 -0.37
C ASP A 232 15.80 16.28 -1.60
N VAL A 233 14.84 16.03 -2.48
CA VAL A 233 15.11 15.24 -3.69
C VAL A 233 15.97 15.99 -4.72
N LYS A 234 16.25 17.29 -4.54
CA LYS A 234 17.29 17.97 -5.34
C LYS A 234 18.70 17.50 -4.95
N ASN A 235 18.88 16.98 -3.74
CA ASN A 235 20.14 16.43 -3.25
C ASN A 235 20.24 14.93 -3.59
N ASN A 236 21.29 14.55 -4.33
CA ASN A 236 21.50 13.16 -4.72
C ASN A 236 21.69 12.21 -3.52
N ASN A 237 22.33 12.68 -2.44
CA ASN A 237 22.52 11.86 -1.24
C ASN A 237 21.18 11.55 -0.55
N ASP A 238 20.26 12.50 -0.53
CA ASP A 238 18.93 12.32 0.06
C ASP A 238 18.05 11.45 -0.85
N LYS A 239 18.17 11.58 -2.18
CA LYS A 239 17.56 10.66 -3.15
C LYS A 239 18.03 9.22 -2.95
N ASP A 240 19.33 9.00 -2.80
CA ASP A 240 19.88 7.68 -2.57
C ASP A 240 19.40 7.10 -1.24
N LEU A 241 19.26 7.93 -0.20
CA LEU A 241 18.70 7.53 1.08
C LEU A 241 17.21 7.14 0.99
N ILE A 242 16.40 7.91 0.24
CA ILE A 242 15.01 7.51 -0.06
C ILE A 242 14.98 6.18 -0.81
N ARG A 243 15.92 5.95 -1.75
CA ARG A 243 16.01 4.67 -2.47
C ARG A 243 16.33 3.51 -1.51
N VAL A 244 17.22 3.71 -0.53
CA VAL A 244 17.50 2.72 0.51
C VAL A 244 16.27 2.45 1.37
N ILE A 245 15.54 3.49 1.79
CA ILE A 245 14.26 3.33 2.52
C ILE A 245 13.27 2.48 1.72
N MET A 246 13.14 2.76 0.41
CA MET A 246 12.25 2.00 -0.47
C MET A 246 12.65 0.53 -0.60
N GLN A 247 13.95 0.22 -0.57
CA GLN A 247 14.45 -1.16 -0.52
C GLN A 247 14.13 -1.84 0.82
N GLU A 248 14.24 -1.13 1.93
CA GLU A 248 13.85 -1.64 3.25
C GLU A 248 12.34 -1.96 3.31
N ILE A 249 11.50 -1.07 2.74
CA ILE A 249 10.07 -1.31 2.57
C ILE A 249 9.83 -2.55 1.69
N GLU A 250 10.58 -2.75 0.60
CA GLU A 250 10.49 -3.94 -0.26
C GLU A 250 10.78 -5.22 0.56
N LEU A 251 11.86 -5.23 1.34
CA LEU A 251 12.25 -6.36 2.18
C LEU A 251 11.23 -6.66 3.28
N GLU A 252 10.70 -5.63 3.93
CA GLU A 252 9.66 -5.77 4.94
C GLU A 252 8.38 -6.37 4.31
N THR A 253 7.99 -5.89 3.13
CA THR A 253 6.84 -6.40 2.36
C THR A 253 6.99 -7.90 2.07
N VAL A 254 8.17 -8.32 1.60
CA VAL A 254 8.46 -9.75 1.33
C VAL A 254 8.42 -10.58 2.62
N SER A 255 8.96 -10.05 3.73
CA SER A 255 8.90 -10.71 5.04
C SER A 255 7.45 -10.91 5.51
N GLN A 256 6.60 -9.89 5.39
CA GLN A 256 5.19 -9.97 5.77
C GLN A 256 4.40 -10.95 4.91
N LEU A 257 4.62 -10.92 3.59
CA LEU A 257 4.07 -11.93 2.68
C LEU A 257 4.47 -13.33 3.13
N ASN A 258 5.71 -13.52 3.59
CA ASN A 258 6.20 -14.83 3.97
C ASN A 258 5.74 -15.33 5.35
N LYS A 259 5.18 -14.51 6.24
CA LYS A 259 4.67 -14.97 7.55
C LYS A 259 3.57 -16.02 7.35
N SER A 260 3.71 -17.19 7.98
CA SER A 260 2.89 -18.39 7.70
C SER A 260 1.56 -18.47 8.45
N THR A 261 1.14 -17.43 9.18
CA THR A 261 -0.03 -17.52 10.06
C THR A 261 -1.04 -16.41 9.82
N TYR A 262 -2.30 -16.83 9.63
CA TYR A 262 -3.50 -16.06 9.88
C TYR A 262 -3.98 -16.47 11.26
N HIS A 263 -3.68 -15.72 12.31
CA HIS A 263 -4.19 -16.02 13.65
C HIS A 263 -5.50 -15.26 13.85
N SER A 264 -6.65 -15.85 13.56
CA SER A 264 -7.96 -15.16 13.65
C SER A 264 -8.25 -14.48 15.01
N GLU A 265 -7.55 -14.89 16.07
CA GLU A 265 -7.65 -14.32 17.43
C GLU A 265 -6.54 -13.30 17.78
N LEU A 266 -5.38 -13.33 17.09
CA LEU A 266 -4.31 -12.32 17.25
C LEU A 266 -4.32 -11.25 16.13
N SER A 267 -4.99 -11.53 15.01
CA SER A 267 -5.32 -10.58 13.95
C SER A 267 -6.73 -10.03 14.15
N GLY A 268 -7.03 -9.60 15.38
CA GLY A 268 -8.16 -8.73 15.65
C GLY A 268 -7.92 -7.39 14.95
N GLY A 269 -8.39 -7.25 13.71
CA GLY A 269 -8.32 -5.99 12.98
C GLY A 269 -8.58 -6.12 11.48
N ILE A 270 -7.98 -7.10 10.79
CA ILE A 270 -8.21 -7.29 9.36
C ILE A 270 -9.47 -8.14 9.16
N ARG A 271 -10.63 -7.58 9.50
CA ARG A 271 -11.94 -8.15 9.16
C ARG A 271 -12.58 -7.23 8.13
N SER A 272 -12.58 -7.68 6.88
CA SER A 272 -13.51 -7.21 5.84
C SER A 272 -14.92 -7.19 6.42
N SER A 273 -15.48 -5.99 6.57
CA SER A 273 -16.71 -5.69 7.29
C SER A 273 -17.96 -6.15 6.54
N LEU A 274 -18.23 -7.45 6.51
CA LEU A 274 -19.55 -8.02 6.19
C LEU A 274 -19.77 -9.31 6.99
N SER A 275 -19.84 -9.21 8.31
CA SER A 275 -20.45 -10.24 9.19
C SER A 275 -20.76 -9.63 10.55
N LEU A 276 -21.66 -8.63 10.56
CA LEU A 276 -22.31 -8.18 11.79
C LEU A 276 -23.43 -9.16 12.13
N THR A 277 -23.12 -10.16 12.93
CA THR A 277 -24.14 -10.84 13.75
C THR A 277 -23.43 -11.47 14.94
N ASN A 278 -23.80 -10.99 16.14
CA ASN A 278 -23.62 -11.65 17.44
C ASN A 278 -22.37 -11.30 18.27
N VAL A 279 -22.00 -10.01 18.36
CA VAL A 279 -21.16 -9.52 19.48
C VAL A 279 -21.98 -9.33 20.76
N ASP A 280 -23.25 -8.93 20.63
CA ASP A 280 -24.13 -8.67 21.77
C ASP A 280 -24.45 -9.93 22.60
N THR A 281 -24.43 -11.12 22.01
CA THR A 281 -24.66 -12.38 22.74
C THR A 281 -23.42 -12.86 23.52
N ALA A 282 -22.22 -12.49 23.11
CA ALA A 282 -20.99 -12.87 23.82
C ALA A 282 -20.76 -11.98 25.05
N ILE A 283 -21.10 -10.69 24.96
CA ILE A 283 -20.92 -9.73 26.06
C ILE A 283 -22.03 -9.91 27.12
N SER A 284 -23.26 -10.25 26.72
CA SER A 284 -24.37 -10.48 27.66
C SER A 284 -24.26 -11.77 28.48
N ALA A 285 -23.38 -12.70 28.11
CA ALA A 285 -23.14 -13.95 28.85
C ALA A 285 -22.05 -13.82 29.95
N ALA A 286 -21.27 -12.72 29.96
CA ALA A 286 -20.23 -12.51 30.95
C ALA A 286 -20.79 -11.76 32.17
N LYS A 287 -21.01 -12.49 33.27
CA LYS A 287 -21.43 -11.92 34.55
C LYS A 287 -20.32 -11.01 35.11
N LEU A 288 -20.66 -9.78 35.49
CA LEU A 288 -19.72 -8.85 36.12
C LEU A 288 -19.26 -9.38 37.49
N GLY A 289 -17.93 -9.47 37.65
CA GLY A 289 -17.27 -9.49 38.95
C GLY A 289 -16.78 -10.85 39.43
N SER A 290 -15.57 -11.25 39.03
CA SER A 290 -14.68 -12.13 39.80
C SER A 290 -13.30 -12.17 39.11
N PHE A 291 -12.26 -11.79 39.84
CA PHE A 291 -10.86 -11.86 39.39
C PHE A 291 -10.38 -13.33 39.44
N ASN A 292 -9.68 -13.78 38.39
CA ASN A 292 -8.96 -15.07 38.19
C ASN A 292 -9.68 -16.21 37.41
N GLU A 293 -10.08 -16.00 36.15
CA GLU A 293 -10.78 -17.02 35.33
C GLU A 293 -10.05 -17.53 34.05
N LEU A 294 -8.78 -17.22 33.80
CA LEU A 294 -8.08 -17.77 32.62
C LEU A 294 -7.49 -19.18 32.84
N THR A 295 -7.30 -19.61 34.08
CA THR A 295 -6.69 -20.92 34.40
C THR A 295 -7.75 -22.00 34.68
N ALA A 296 -8.92 -21.63 35.22
CA ALA A 296 -9.98 -22.58 35.59
C ALA A 296 -10.74 -23.16 34.37
N ILE A 297 -10.83 -22.41 33.26
CA ILE A 297 -11.47 -22.88 32.01
C ILE A 297 -10.63 -23.98 31.34
N SER A 298 -9.29 -23.91 31.49
CA SER A 298 -8.35 -24.90 30.95
C SER A 298 -8.40 -26.24 31.70
N GLU A 299 -8.52 -26.21 33.03
CA GLU A 299 -8.40 -27.42 33.86
C GLU A 299 -9.69 -28.24 33.95
N GLN A 300 -10.88 -27.62 33.91
CA GLN A 300 -12.15 -28.35 33.91
C GLN A 300 -12.46 -29.09 32.60
N MET A 301 -11.80 -28.71 31.49
CA MET A 301 -11.91 -29.41 30.20
C MET A 301 -10.94 -30.60 30.05
N ALA A 302 -9.86 -30.67 30.84
CA ALA A 302 -8.87 -31.75 30.74
C ALA A 302 -9.23 -33.00 31.57
N ALA A 303 -10.02 -32.85 32.64
CA ALA A 303 -10.30 -33.94 33.58
C ALA A 303 -11.42 -34.92 33.17
N THR A 304 -12.08 -34.72 32.03
CA THR A 304 -13.21 -35.59 31.57
C THR A 304 -12.87 -36.48 30.37
N SER A 305 -11.59 -36.70 30.06
CA SER A 305 -11.21 -37.58 28.95
C SER A 305 -10.16 -38.63 29.34
N ILE A 306 -10.60 -39.72 29.99
CA ILE A 306 -9.97 -41.04 29.83
C ILE A 306 -11.07 -42.10 29.68
N GLY A 307 -11.13 -42.71 28.49
CA GLY A 307 -11.35 -44.16 28.36
C GLY A 307 -12.77 -44.73 28.36
N LEU A 308 -13.28 -44.97 27.14
CA LEU A 308 -13.88 -46.24 26.68
C LEU A 308 -15.05 -46.90 27.47
N SER A 309 -16.21 -46.83 26.81
CA SER A 309 -17.23 -47.90 26.64
C SER A 309 -18.15 -48.28 27.83
N LYS A 310 -19.44 -47.91 27.73
CA LYS A 310 -20.56 -48.82 27.36
C LYS A 310 -21.94 -48.15 27.62
N GLN A 311 -22.82 -48.31 26.63
CA GLN A 311 -24.30 -48.35 26.66
C GLN A 311 -25.08 -47.23 27.38
N GLY A 312 -25.89 -46.51 26.59
CA GLY A 312 -27.17 -45.97 27.04
C GLY A 312 -27.50 -44.56 26.54
N SER A 313 -28.62 -44.46 25.83
CA SER A 313 -29.45 -43.28 25.54
C SER A 313 -28.89 -42.11 24.72
N ASP A 314 -29.53 -41.97 23.55
CA ASP A 314 -30.11 -40.76 22.96
C ASP A 314 -29.26 -39.71 22.25
N ASP A 315 -29.79 -39.37 21.08
CA ASP A 315 -29.54 -38.22 20.23
C ASP A 315 -28.10 -37.95 19.78
N SER A 316 -27.79 -38.54 18.62
CA SER A 316 -26.71 -38.13 17.73
C SER A 316 -26.95 -36.72 17.16
N VAL A 317 -26.87 -35.69 17.99
CA VAL A 317 -26.53 -34.34 17.55
C VAL A 317 -25.01 -34.30 17.40
N ARG A 318 -24.58 -34.33 16.14
CA ARG A 318 -23.20 -34.15 15.69
C ARG A 318 -22.49 -33.06 16.49
N ARG A 319 -21.51 -33.45 17.31
CA ARG A 319 -20.54 -32.54 17.93
C ARG A 319 -19.79 -31.79 16.84
N ARG A 320 -20.07 -30.49 16.69
CA ARG A 320 -19.24 -29.56 15.91
C ARG A 320 -17.90 -29.42 16.61
N SER A 321 -16.87 -30.02 16.02
CA SER A 321 -15.49 -29.66 16.28
C SER A 321 -15.28 -28.20 15.88
N SER A 322 -15.15 -27.29 16.84
CA SER A 322 -14.53 -25.99 16.59
C SER A 322 -13.01 -26.16 16.54
N THR A 323 -12.53 -26.93 15.56
CA THR A 323 -11.18 -26.74 15.02
C THR A 323 -11.25 -25.44 14.25
N ALA A 324 -10.60 -24.38 14.75
CA ALA A 324 -10.33 -23.19 13.96
C ALA A 324 -9.56 -23.65 12.71
N PHE A 325 -10.27 -23.78 11.59
CA PHE A 325 -9.64 -24.03 10.30
C PHE A 325 -8.82 -22.78 9.98
N LEU A 326 -7.49 -22.91 10.05
CA LEU A 326 -6.56 -22.00 9.40
C LEU A 326 -6.83 -22.07 7.89
N VAL A 327 -7.83 -21.33 7.42
CA VAL A 327 -8.03 -21.13 5.98
C VAL A 327 -6.94 -20.15 5.56
N GLY A 328 -5.85 -20.67 5.02
CA GLY A 328 -4.85 -19.81 4.39
C GLY A 328 -5.51 -19.06 3.24
N VAL A 329 -5.47 -17.74 3.28
CA VAL A 329 -5.86 -16.88 2.15
C VAL A 329 -4.61 -16.56 1.34
N PRO A 330 -4.65 -16.60 -0.01
CA PRO A 330 -3.54 -16.15 -0.82
C PRO A 330 -3.21 -14.68 -0.54
N ARG A 331 -1.92 -14.35 -0.53
CA ARG A 331 -1.46 -12.98 -0.24
C ARG A 331 -0.85 -12.33 -1.47
N PHE A 332 -1.11 -11.04 -1.64
CA PHE A 332 -0.62 -10.23 -2.75
C PHE A 332 -0.05 -8.91 -2.22
N SER A 333 1.02 -8.43 -2.87
CA SER A 333 1.49 -7.06 -2.66
C SER A 333 2.19 -6.52 -3.89
N LEU A 334 2.04 -5.22 -4.12
CA LEU A 334 2.82 -4.48 -5.09
C LEU A 334 4.17 -4.12 -4.48
N LEU A 335 5.26 -4.30 -5.23
CA LEU A 335 6.57 -3.89 -4.75
C LEU A 335 6.78 -2.40 -4.99
N PRO A 336 7.41 -1.67 -4.04
CA PRO A 336 7.76 -0.27 -4.27
C PRO A 336 8.63 -0.11 -5.52
N ASP A 337 8.43 0.99 -6.25
CA ASP A 337 9.23 1.37 -7.41
C ASP A 337 9.70 2.82 -7.26
N PHE A 338 10.99 2.98 -6.95
CA PHE A 338 11.59 4.31 -6.80
C PHE A 338 11.45 5.15 -8.06
N SER A 339 11.52 4.55 -9.27
CA SER A 339 11.39 5.32 -10.51
C SER A 339 10.00 5.95 -10.64
N TYR A 340 8.98 5.24 -10.15
CA TYR A 340 7.62 5.73 -10.15
C TYR A 340 7.42 6.84 -9.09
N LEU A 341 7.97 6.64 -7.90
CA LEU A 341 7.95 7.63 -6.84
C LEU A 341 8.67 8.94 -7.25
N GLU A 342 9.85 8.82 -7.88
CA GLU A 342 10.61 9.94 -8.41
C GLU A 342 9.84 10.71 -9.49
N ASN A 343 9.10 10.02 -10.37
CA ASN A 343 8.22 10.69 -11.32
C ASN A 343 7.12 11.50 -10.62
N GLY A 344 6.58 11.02 -9.50
CA GLY A 344 5.64 11.77 -8.68
C GLY A 344 6.27 13.02 -8.08
N TYR A 345 7.48 12.92 -7.55
CA TYR A 345 8.20 14.06 -6.98
C TYR A 345 8.57 15.12 -8.02
N GLU A 346 9.02 14.69 -9.21
CA GLU A 346 9.26 15.61 -10.33
C GLU A 346 7.98 16.31 -10.78
N TYR A 347 6.85 15.58 -10.79
CA TYR A 347 5.54 16.16 -11.12
C TYR A 347 5.14 17.24 -10.11
N GLU A 348 5.26 16.96 -8.81
CA GLU A 348 4.97 17.94 -7.75
C GLU A 348 5.84 19.20 -7.87
N GLN A 349 7.13 19.04 -8.16
CA GLN A 349 8.02 20.18 -8.38
C GLN A 349 7.58 21.02 -9.58
N LEU A 350 7.26 20.37 -10.69
CA LEU A 350 6.78 21.05 -11.89
C LEU A 350 5.49 21.84 -11.62
N VAL A 351 4.56 21.25 -10.87
CA VAL A 351 3.32 21.94 -10.44
C VAL A 351 3.65 23.16 -9.59
N ALA A 352 4.50 23.02 -8.58
CA ALA A 352 4.86 24.11 -7.66
C ALA A 352 5.59 25.27 -8.38
N GLU A 353 6.47 24.97 -9.34
CA GLU A 353 7.14 25.98 -10.16
C GLU A 353 6.13 26.83 -10.95
N LYS A 354 5.11 26.17 -11.50
CA LYS A 354 4.14 26.74 -12.44
C LYS A 354 2.97 27.47 -11.77
N THR A 355 2.47 26.98 -10.64
CA THR A 355 1.21 27.48 -10.05
C THR A 355 1.36 28.69 -9.14
N ALA A 356 2.56 29.27 -8.98
CA ALA A 356 2.83 30.32 -7.98
C ALA A 356 2.28 29.94 -6.58
N SER A 357 2.23 28.63 -6.30
CA SER A 357 1.67 28.09 -5.07
C SER A 357 2.55 28.44 -3.87
N LEU A 358 1.96 28.39 -2.67
CA LEU A 358 2.74 28.30 -1.45
C LEU A 358 3.75 27.14 -1.55
N GLY A 359 4.92 27.33 -0.94
CA GLY A 359 5.84 26.22 -0.69
C GLY A 359 6.80 25.86 -1.82
N LYS A 360 7.09 26.75 -2.79
CA LYS A 360 8.16 26.52 -3.80
C LYS A 360 9.48 26.05 -3.17
N ASP A 361 9.85 26.62 -2.03
CA ASP A 361 11.08 26.30 -1.31
C ASP A 361 11.06 24.93 -0.65
N VAL A 362 9.88 24.37 -0.37
CA VAL A 362 9.71 23.06 0.26
C VAL A 362 9.16 21.99 -0.69
N ALA A 363 8.84 22.34 -1.94
CA ALA A 363 8.25 21.43 -2.92
C ALA A 363 9.13 20.20 -3.19
N SER A 364 10.44 20.34 -3.09
CA SER A 364 11.39 19.24 -3.25
C SER A 364 11.62 18.41 -1.99
N ILE A 365 11.09 18.81 -0.84
CA ILE A 365 11.19 18.05 0.40
C ILE A 365 10.13 16.94 0.41
N GLN A 366 10.57 15.68 0.48
CA GLN A 366 9.70 14.51 0.31
C GLN A 366 9.76 13.50 1.46
N GLY A 367 10.49 13.85 2.51
CA GLY A 367 10.55 13.07 3.73
C GLY A 367 11.39 13.74 4.80
N ALA A 368 11.54 13.05 5.92
CA ALA A 368 12.42 13.47 7.00
C ALA A 368 13.02 12.25 7.71
N ILE A 369 14.15 12.48 8.38
CA ILE A 369 14.81 11.53 9.26
C ILE A 369 14.97 12.15 10.64
N LEU A 370 14.45 11.45 11.63
CA LEU A 370 14.68 11.74 13.03
C LEU A 370 15.77 10.79 13.55
N THR A 371 16.91 11.33 13.97
CA THR A 371 17.95 10.57 14.66
C THR A 371 17.82 10.81 16.16
N ASN A 372 17.65 9.73 16.93
CA ASN A 372 17.65 9.74 18.38
C ASN A 372 19.00 9.22 18.86
N GLU A 373 19.90 10.12 19.25
CA GLU A 373 21.27 9.81 19.66
C GLU A 373 21.33 8.98 20.95
N LEU A 374 20.36 9.20 21.86
CA LEU A 374 20.26 8.45 23.12
C LEU A 374 19.94 6.98 22.87
N GLN A 375 19.07 6.69 21.90
CA GLN A 375 18.71 5.32 21.51
C GLN A 375 19.63 4.75 20.42
N ARG A 376 20.45 5.59 19.78
CA ARG A 376 21.24 5.26 18.58
C ARG A 376 20.38 4.68 17.45
N LYS A 377 19.19 5.25 17.27
CA LYS A 377 18.21 4.84 16.26
C LYS A 377 17.88 6.01 15.35
N SER A 378 17.64 5.70 14.08
CA SER A 378 17.13 6.66 13.11
C SER A 378 15.78 6.20 12.62
N PHE A 379 14.84 7.12 12.48
CA PHE A 379 13.49 6.85 12.01
C PHE A 379 13.21 7.72 10.79
N TYR A 380 12.53 7.16 9.80
CA TYR A 380 12.16 7.86 8.58
C TYR A 380 10.65 8.08 8.49
N ILE A 381 10.29 9.12 7.77
CA ILE A 381 8.93 9.36 7.27
C ILE A 381 9.04 9.85 5.82
N LEU A 382 8.23 9.29 4.93
CA LEU A 382 8.11 9.68 3.53
C LEU A 382 6.67 10.10 3.23
N TRP A 383 6.52 11.08 2.35
CA TRP A 383 5.20 11.56 1.91
C TRP A 383 5.16 11.81 0.41
N LYS A 384 3.95 12.02 -0.09
CA LYS A 384 3.64 12.39 -1.48
C LYS A 384 2.32 13.17 -1.51
N ILE A 385 2.17 14.05 -2.50
CA ILE A 385 0.90 14.68 -2.83
C ILE A 385 0.20 13.86 -3.93
N LEU A 386 -1.01 13.40 -3.63
CA LEU A 386 -1.87 12.71 -4.59
C LEU A 386 -2.66 13.71 -5.44
N PRO A 387 -3.15 13.29 -6.62
CA PRO A 387 -4.08 14.09 -7.42
C PRO A 387 -5.25 14.60 -6.57
N GLY A 388 -5.58 15.89 -6.70
CA GLY A 388 -6.62 16.53 -5.87
C GLY A 388 -6.11 17.23 -4.61
N ASN A 389 -4.81 17.53 -4.51
CA ASN A 389 -4.17 18.24 -3.39
C ASN A 389 -4.29 17.52 -2.04
N THR A 390 -4.20 16.19 -2.07
CA THR A 390 -4.22 15.37 -0.86
C THR A 390 -2.80 15.04 -0.44
N PHE A 391 -2.40 15.39 0.79
CA PHE A 391 -1.09 15.03 1.33
C PHE A 391 -1.18 13.68 2.04
N GLN A 392 -0.33 12.72 1.65
CA GLN A 392 -0.34 11.38 2.23
C GLN A 392 1.06 10.98 2.72
N ILE A 393 1.12 10.40 3.93
CA ILE A 393 2.28 9.64 4.41
C ILE A 393 2.30 8.30 3.68
N ILE A 394 3.38 7.99 2.97
CA ILE A 394 3.54 6.79 2.14
C ILE A 394 4.52 5.77 2.72
N GLY A 395 5.10 6.07 3.88
CA GLY A 395 5.97 5.15 4.60
C GLY A 395 6.56 5.77 5.84
N MET A 396 6.63 4.99 6.91
CA MET A 396 7.26 5.38 8.17
C MET A 396 7.87 4.14 8.84
N GLY A 397 9.09 4.27 9.37
CA GLY A 397 9.83 3.12 9.87
C GLY A 397 11.12 3.48 10.60
N GLU A 398 11.73 2.48 11.22
CA GLU A 398 13.10 2.57 11.74
C GLU A 398 14.07 2.26 10.59
N LEU A 399 15.10 3.08 10.41
CA LEU A 399 16.22 2.80 9.52
C LEU A 399 17.17 1.82 10.19
N LYS A 400 17.18 0.56 9.75
CA LYS A 400 18.12 -0.44 10.25
C LYS A 400 19.49 -0.25 9.62
N THR A 401 20.39 0.41 10.32
CA THR A 401 21.81 0.46 9.93
C THR A 401 22.52 -0.84 10.33
N ASP A 402 22.16 -1.96 9.70
CA ASP A 402 22.92 -3.21 9.87
C ASP A 402 24.21 -3.14 9.04
N GLY A 403 25.32 -2.85 9.72
CA GLY A 403 26.70 -3.23 9.35
C GLY A 403 27.11 -3.15 7.88
N GLY A 404 27.20 -1.95 7.28
CA GLY A 404 27.77 -1.83 5.93
C GLY A 404 27.96 -0.45 5.32
N PHE A 405 27.44 0.63 5.91
CA PHE A 405 27.63 1.98 5.36
C PHE A 405 28.11 2.92 6.46
N GLY A 406 29.40 3.27 6.39
CA GLY A 406 30.05 4.17 7.32
C GLY A 406 29.41 5.55 7.30
N SER A 407 29.17 6.07 8.50
CA SER A 407 29.14 7.51 8.81
C SER A 407 28.37 8.39 7.83
N PHE A 408 27.03 8.35 7.86
CA PHE A 408 26.25 9.53 7.44
C PHE A 408 26.29 10.57 8.55
N GLY A 409 27.44 11.23 8.64
CA GLY A 409 27.69 12.34 9.55
C GLY A 409 28.44 13.43 8.79
N ASN A 410 27.82 14.60 8.73
CA ASN A 410 28.34 15.93 8.45
C ASN A 410 29.75 16.07 7.86
N ASP A 411 29.80 16.73 6.70
CA ASP A 411 31.02 17.35 6.20
C ASP A 411 31.51 18.43 7.18
N GLY A 412 32.82 18.46 7.42
CA GLY A 412 33.50 19.65 7.93
C GLY A 412 33.87 19.74 9.43
N SER A 413 34.65 18.79 9.99
CA SER A 413 35.70 19.17 10.95
C SER A 413 36.64 18.01 11.37
N ARG A 414 37.91 18.17 10.99
CA ARG A 414 39.14 17.82 11.74
C ARG A 414 39.21 16.44 12.41
N GLY A 415 39.96 15.55 11.75
CA GLY A 415 41.14 14.91 12.34
C GLY A 415 40.91 13.86 13.43
N GLY A 416 41.25 12.61 13.11
CA GLY A 416 41.61 11.59 14.09
C GLY A 416 40.54 10.55 14.32
N ASP A 417 40.56 9.50 13.50
CA ASP A 417 40.15 8.18 13.97
C ASP A 417 41.09 7.78 15.12
N PRO A 418 40.55 7.46 16.32
CA PRO A 418 40.59 6.06 16.72
C PRO A 418 39.46 5.72 17.71
N PHE A 419 38.30 5.24 17.26
CA PHE A 419 37.37 4.55 18.17
C PHE A 419 36.63 3.37 17.53
N THR A 420 37.39 2.31 17.29
CA THR A 420 36.99 0.94 17.62
C THR A 420 36.59 0.84 19.11
N ARG A 421 35.39 1.33 19.48
CA ARG A 421 34.84 1.16 20.84
C ARG A 421 33.99 -0.10 20.92
N ARG A 422 34.60 -1.08 21.57
CA ARG A 422 34.02 -2.25 22.26
C ARG A 422 32.54 -2.10 22.61
N ARG A 423 31.78 -3.15 22.31
CA ARG A 423 30.44 -3.48 22.83
C ARG A 423 30.37 -3.12 24.33
N GLY A 424 29.72 -2.00 24.65
CA GLY A 424 29.40 -1.64 26.02
C GLY A 424 28.21 -2.51 26.46
N SER A 425 28.50 -3.56 27.21
CA SER A 425 27.51 -4.30 27.96
C SER A 425 27.03 -3.43 29.12
N SER A 426 25.97 -2.69 28.90
CA SER A 426 25.19 -2.04 29.95
C SER A 426 23.72 -2.41 29.75
N PHE A 427 23.27 -3.22 30.70
CA PHE A 427 21.94 -3.74 30.94
C PHE A 427 20.83 -2.70 30.66
N THR A 428 20.13 -2.84 29.53
CA THR A 428 18.85 -2.17 29.24
C THR A 428 17.83 -3.19 28.71
N GLY A 429 17.63 -4.29 29.44
CA GLY A 429 16.74 -5.40 29.07
C GLY A 429 15.24 -5.08 29.03
N ILE A 430 14.85 -3.81 29.08
CA ILE A 430 13.45 -3.35 28.88
C ILE A 430 13.31 -2.48 27.62
N ASN A 431 14.42 -1.91 27.09
CA ASN A 431 14.45 -1.17 25.82
C ASN A 431 14.86 -2.04 24.62
N GLU A 432 15.17 -3.32 24.83
CA GLU A 432 15.42 -4.30 23.76
C GLU A 432 14.12 -4.82 23.11
N MET A 433 12.94 -4.44 23.61
CA MET A 433 11.71 -4.48 22.82
C MET A 433 11.74 -3.29 21.85
N GLY A 434 12.33 -3.49 20.67
CA GLY A 434 12.52 -2.47 19.64
C GLY A 434 11.23 -1.81 19.16
N GLY A 435 10.78 -0.78 19.87
CA GLY A 435 9.59 0.00 19.55
C GLY A 435 9.92 1.48 19.36
N PHE A 436 9.11 2.14 18.53
CA PHE A 436 9.07 3.60 18.46
C PHE A 436 8.69 4.17 19.82
N ASN A 437 9.40 5.21 20.27
CA ASN A 437 8.85 6.09 21.29
C ASN A 437 7.70 6.90 20.65
N PHE A 438 6.55 7.00 21.30
CA PHE A 438 5.42 7.82 20.81
C PHE A 438 5.83 9.27 20.56
N GLN A 439 6.78 9.81 21.32
CA GLN A 439 7.31 11.15 21.05
C GLN A 439 8.08 11.23 19.73
N ASP A 440 8.81 10.18 19.35
CA ASP A 440 9.56 10.14 18.08
C ASP A 440 8.58 10.04 16.90
N LEU A 441 7.51 9.25 17.08
CA LEU A 441 6.40 9.14 16.13
C LEU A 441 5.66 10.48 15.94
N ASP A 442 5.37 11.17 17.04
CA ASP A 442 4.74 12.50 17.05
C ASP A 442 5.62 13.55 16.34
N ILE A 443 6.93 13.57 16.60
CA ILE A 443 7.86 14.48 15.89
C ILE A 443 7.82 14.24 14.38
N LEU A 444 7.82 12.98 13.92
CA LEU A 444 7.77 12.66 12.49
C LEU A 444 6.45 13.12 11.84
N ILE A 445 5.31 12.78 12.45
CA ILE A 445 3.99 13.17 11.93
C ILE A 445 3.80 14.68 11.97
N SER A 446 4.22 15.34 13.06
CA SER A 446 4.23 16.80 13.18
C SER A 446 5.10 17.47 12.12
N THR A 447 6.22 16.84 11.73
CA THR A 447 7.07 17.31 10.63
C THR A 447 6.35 17.21 9.28
N ALA A 448 5.66 16.09 9.03
CA ALA A 448 4.86 15.92 7.81
C ALA A 448 3.73 16.96 7.72
N ILE A 449 3.02 17.21 8.82
CA ILE A 449 1.98 18.25 8.92
C ILE A 449 2.57 19.64 8.66
N TYR A 450 3.72 19.96 9.27
CA TYR A 450 4.41 21.21 9.04
C TYR A 450 4.72 21.44 7.56
N ILE A 451 5.25 20.41 6.88
CA ILE A 451 5.54 20.48 5.44
C ILE A 451 4.25 20.54 4.61
N ALA A 452 3.21 19.78 4.96
CA ALA A 452 1.93 19.79 4.27
C ALA A 452 1.34 21.21 4.21
N ASN A 453 1.30 21.91 5.35
CA ASN A 453 0.77 23.28 5.45
C ASN A 453 1.65 24.33 4.76
N LYS A 454 2.93 24.01 4.53
CA LYS A 454 3.80 24.85 3.69
C LYS A 454 3.58 24.61 2.20
N LYS A 455 3.23 23.38 1.79
CA LYS A 455 3.01 22.99 0.38
C LYS A 455 1.60 23.30 -0.11
N LEU A 456 0.59 23.14 0.74
CA LEU A 456 -0.83 23.19 0.38
C LEU A 456 -1.60 24.01 1.42
N VAL A 457 -2.63 24.72 0.96
CA VAL A 457 -3.57 25.46 1.82
C VAL A 457 -4.64 24.48 2.30
N ASP A 458 -4.89 24.46 3.62
CA ASP A 458 -5.97 23.70 4.27
C ASP A 458 -6.03 22.20 3.91
N ALA A 459 -4.89 21.59 3.61
CA ALA A 459 -4.83 20.19 3.18
C ALA A 459 -4.74 19.23 4.38
N PRO A 460 -5.69 18.30 4.54
CA PRO A 460 -5.56 17.26 5.56
C PRO A 460 -4.40 16.31 5.22
N VAL A 461 -3.78 15.76 6.27
CA VAL A 461 -2.76 14.71 6.14
C VAL A 461 -3.41 13.35 6.30
N PHE A 462 -3.28 12.49 5.29
CA PHE A 462 -3.77 11.13 5.33
C PHE A 462 -2.67 10.16 5.74
N VAL A 463 -3.03 9.23 6.62
CA VAL A 463 -2.14 8.21 7.16
C VAL A 463 -2.83 6.88 7.03
N LEU A 464 -2.36 6.02 6.12
CA LEU A 464 -2.92 4.68 5.98
C LEU A 464 -2.24 3.73 6.94
N LEU A 465 -2.99 2.76 7.50
CA LEU A 465 -2.41 1.74 8.37
C LEU A 465 -1.30 0.93 7.69
N ASN A 466 -1.41 0.72 6.38
CA ASN A 466 -0.41 -0.01 5.59
C ASN A 466 0.93 0.72 5.43
N ASP A 467 0.93 2.04 5.63
CA ASP A 467 2.10 2.91 5.51
C ASP A 467 2.77 3.18 6.87
N LEU A 468 2.14 2.71 7.96
CA LEU A 468 2.66 2.81 9.34
C LEU A 468 3.66 1.67 9.65
N PRO A 469 4.53 1.86 10.67
CA PRO A 469 5.50 0.85 11.05
C PRO A 469 4.81 -0.44 11.53
N MET A 470 5.09 -1.56 10.86
CA MET A 470 4.49 -2.85 11.21
C MET A 470 5.04 -3.45 12.51
N SER A 471 6.09 -2.84 13.08
CA SER A 471 6.62 -3.21 14.39
C SER A 471 5.70 -2.78 15.54
N ILE A 472 4.82 -1.80 15.32
CA ILE A 472 3.89 -1.32 16.32
C ILE A 472 2.54 -2.01 16.13
N PRO A 473 1.99 -2.70 17.14
CA PRO A 473 0.64 -3.25 17.11
C PRO A 473 -0.42 -2.19 16.75
N THR A 474 -1.36 -2.54 15.87
CA THR A 474 -2.47 -1.65 15.46
C THR A 474 -3.24 -1.04 16.62
N PRO A 475 -3.55 -1.76 17.72
CA PRO A 475 -4.23 -1.14 18.87
C PRO A 475 -3.42 -0.01 19.53
N LEU A 476 -2.09 -0.11 19.54
CA LEU A 476 -1.22 0.94 20.07
C LEU A 476 -1.13 2.13 19.10
N LEU A 477 -1.12 1.88 17.79
CA LEU A 477 -1.25 2.94 16.78
C LEU A 477 -2.59 3.66 16.89
N HIS A 478 -3.67 2.93 17.12
CA HIS A 478 -4.99 3.51 17.32
C HIS A 478 -5.04 4.38 18.58
N ASP A 479 -4.51 3.89 19.71
CA ASP A 479 -4.40 4.70 20.93
C ASP A 479 -3.49 5.93 20.73
N PHE A 480 -2.41 5.78 19.96
CA PHE A 480 -1.56 6.91 19.60
C PHE A 480 -2.32 8.00 18.82
N PHE A 481 -3.03 7.65 17.76
CA PHE A 481 -3.76 8.64 16.94
C PHE A 481 -4.99 9.20 17.63
N GLN A 482 -5.80 8.37 18.29
CA GLN A 482 -7.09 8.77 18.84
C GLN A 482 -6.99 9.32 20.28
N THR A 483 -5.97 8.92 21.04
CA THR A 483 -5.81 9.34 22.45
C THR A 483 -4.59 10.24 22.65
N TYR A 484 -3.39 9.79 22.26
CA TYR A 484 -2.15 10.53 22.55
C TYR A 484 -2.06 11.85 21.77
N MET A 485 -2.22 11.78 20.45
CA MET A 485 -2.13 12.94 19.56
C MET A 485 -3.27 13.94 19.82
N VAL A 486 -4.48 13.47 20.14
CA VAL A 486 -5.63 14.31 20.49
C VAL A 486 -5.41 15.03 21.82
N LYS A 487 -4.88 14.35 22.85
CA LYS A 487 -4.52 15.02 24.13
C LYS A 487 -3.48 16.12 23.94
N ARG A 488 -2.53 15.93 23.00
CA ARG A 488 -1.52 16.94 22.66
C ARG A 488 -2.10 18.15 21.91
N LEU A 489 -3.22 17.98 21.21
CA LEU A 489 -3.93 19.06 20.51
C LEU A 489 -4.70 19.96 21.48
N ASN A 490 -5.44 19.35 22.39
CA ASN A 490 -6.49 20.06 23.13
C ASN A 490 -5.99 20.73 24.41
N GLY A 491 -4.77 20.39 24.87
CA GLY A 491 -4.35 20.75 26.23
C GLY A 491 -5.29 20.15 27.28
N GLU A 492 -5.05 20.43 28.56
CA GLU A 492 -5.91 19.91 29.65
C GLU A 492 -7.27 20.66 29.77
N ASN A 493 -7.49 21.75 29.01
CA ASN A 493 -8.66 22.62 29.17
C ASN A 493 -9.47 22.81 27.87
N GLU A 494 -10.70 22.29 27.93
CA GLU A 494 -11.94 22.75 27.28
C GLU A 494 -12.24 22.50 25.78
N GLU A 495 -13.47 21.99 25.59
CA GLU A 495 -14.38 21.95 24.43
C GLU A 495 -13.79 22.13 23.02
N THR A 496 -13.38 21.02 22.40
CA THR A 496 -13.17 20.94 20.96
C THR A 496 -14.47 20.78 20.19
N THR A 497 -14.64 21.59 19.14
CA THR A 497 -15.56 21.28 18.04
C THR A 497 -15.05 20.04 17.30
N LYS A 498 -15.94 19.08 17.03
CA LYS A 498 -15.64 17.79 16.35
C LYS A 498 -14.84 17.91 15.04
N GLU A 499 -14.84 19.08 14.41
CA GLU A 499 -14.15 19.37 13.14
C GLU A 499 -12.62 19.50 13.28
N SER A 500 -12.08 19.51 14.50
CA SER A 500 -10.64 19.67 14.77
C SER A 500 -9.93 18.38 15.25
N GLU A 501 -10.66 17.26 15.33
CA GLU A 501 -10.14 16.00 15.85
C GLU A 501 -9.61 15.07 14.74
N ILE A 502 -8.66 14.19 15.09
CA ILE A 502 -8.14 13.17 14.19
C ILE A 502 -9.26 12.17 13.90
N GLU A 503 -9.65 12.08 12.63
CA GLU A 503 -10.73 11.21 12.19
C GLU A 503 -10.17 9.83 11.84
N TYR A 504 -10.71 8.78 12.46
CA TYR A 504 -10.48 7.42 11.99
C TYR A 504 -11.37 7.13 10.77
N VAL A 505 -10.75 6.73 9.67
CA VAL A 505 -11.40 6.49 8.37
C VAL A 505 -11.37 4.99 8.09
N PRO A 506 -12.50 4.27 8.24
CA PRO A 506 -12.56 2.83 8.00
C PRO A 506 -12.53 2.46 6.51
N ASP A 507 -12.88 3.42 5.64
CA ASP A 507 -12.81 3.26 4.19
C ASP A 507 -12.53 4.63 3.52
N PHE A 508 -11.36 4.77 2.92
CA PHE A 508 -10.98 5.97 2.15
C PHE A 508 -11.70 6.12 0.80
N ALA A 509 -12.73 5.32 0.50
CA ALA A 509 -13.57 5.48 -0.68
C ALA A 509 -14.16 6.90 -0.81
N LEU A 510 -14.55 7.53 0.30
CA LEU A 510 -15.05 8.92 0.32
C LEU A 510 -14.01 9.94 -0.19
N TYR A 511 -12.72 9.60 -0.05
CA TYR A 511 -11.59 10.41 -0.49
C TYR A 511 -11.05 9.99 -1.87
N LYS A 512 -11.82 9.19 -2.64
CA LYS A 512 -11.45 8.69 -3.99
C LYS A 512 -10.15 7.87 -4.00
N LEU A 513 -9.82 7.24 -2.87
CA LEU A 513 -8.70 6.30 -2.75
C LEU A 513 -9.24 4.88 -2.66
N ILE A 514 -9.69 4.34 -3.80
CA ILE A 514 -10.26 3.01 -3.88
C ILE A 514 -9.31 2.13 -4.71
N PRO A 515 -8.35 1.44 -4.08
CA PRO A 515 -7.58 0.43 -4.79
C PRO A 515 -8.52 -0.74 -5.09
N MET A 516 -8.47 -1.21 -6.34
CA MET A 516 -9.27 -2.34 -6.79
C MET A 516 -8.37 -3.37 -7.43
N LEU A 517 -8.64 -4.64 -7.14
CA LEU A 517 -7.91 -5.78 -7.67
C LEU A 517 -8.83 -6.65 -8.52
N ARG A 518 -8.31 -7.22 -9.59
CA ARG A 518 -9.01 -8.19 -10.43
C ARG A 518 -8.08 -9.38 -10.71
N LYS A 519 -8.64 -10.59 -10.60
CA LYS A 519 -7.93 -11.83 -10.94
C LYS A 519 -7.84 -11.99 -12.46
N PHE A 520 -6.68 -12.38 -12.98
CA PHE A 520 -6.48 -12.63 -14.42
C PHE A 520 -7.52 -13.62 -14.96
N GLY A 521 -8.12 -13.31 -16.11
CA GLY A 521 -9.09 -14.18 -16.78
C GLY A 521 -10.41 -14.35 -16.04
N SER A 522 -10.69 -13.52 -15.02
CA SER A 522 -11.93 -13.58 -14.25
C SER A 522 -12.73 -12.29 -14.35
N LEU A 523 -14.05 -12.41 -14.48
CA LEU A 523 -15.00 -11.31 -14.30
C LEU A 523 -15.68 -11.36 -12.92
N SER A 524 -15.31 -12.34 -12.08
CA SER A 524 -15.89 -12.49 -10.75
C SER A 524 -15.20 -11.56 -9.76
N ILE A 525 -16.00 -10.80 -9.00
CA ILE A 525 -15.55 -10.07 -7.81
C ILE A 525 -15.43 -10.98 -6.58
N SER A 526 -15.95 -12.22 -6.67
CA SER A 526 -15.93 -13.21 -5.59
C SER A 526 -14.61 -13.99 -5.60
N PHE A 527 -13.56 -13.37 -5.08
CA PHE A 527 -12.31 -14.05 -4.75
C PHE A 527 -11.75 -13.56 -3.42
N GLU A 528 -11.06 -14.45 -2.73
CA GLU A 528 -10.37 -14.17 -1.47
C GLU A 528 -8.88 -13.97 -1.76
N ILE A 529 -8.39 -12.78 -1.42
CA ILE A 529 -6.98 -12.43 -1.45
C ILE A 529 -6.72 -11.41 -0.34
N ASP A 530 -5.58 -11.53 0.31
CA ASP A 530 -5.12 -10.60 1.31
C ASP A 530 -4.07 -9.67 0.68
N TRP A 531 -4.44 -8.41 0.46
CA TRP A 531 -3.56 -7.41 -0.14
C TRP A 531 -2.83 -6.62 0.96
N ILE A 532 -1.64 -7.11 1.34
CA ILE A 532 -0.94 -6.70 2.58
C ILE A 532 -0.43 -5.25 2.54
N ARG A 533 -0.04 -4.78 1.36
CA ARG A 533 0.32 -3.37 1.14
C ARG A 533 -0.28 -2.90 -0.17
N ASN A 534 -1.38 -2.17 -0.04
CA ASN A 534 -1.99 -1.41 -1.12
C ASN A 534 -1.04 -0.24 -1.42
N SER A 535 0.00 -0.44 -2.24
CA SER A 535 1.04 0.56 -2.40
C SER A 535 0.49 1.80 -3.10
N VAL A 536 -0.01 2.77 -2.34
CA VAL A 536 -0.40 4.09 -2.84
C VAL A 536 0.82 4.84 -3.41
N MET A 537 2.03 4.36 -3.09
CA MET A 537 3.27 4.71 -3.81
C MET A 537 3.16 4.56 -5.32
N GLN A 538 2.30 3.68 -5.85
CA GLN A 538 2.08 3.47 -7.29
C GLN A 538 0.87 4.24 -7.86
N TYR A 539 0.30 5.21 -7.12
CA TYR A 539 -0.78 6.09 -7.57
C TYR A 539 -0.33 7.14 -8.57
#